data_AF-A0A168KUA0-F1
#
_entry.id   AF-A0A168KUA0-F1
#
_cell.length_a   1.000
_cell.length_b   1.000
_cell.length_c   1.000
_cell.angle_alpha   90.00
_cell.angle_beta   90.00
_cell.angle_gamma   90.00
#
_symmetry.space_group_name_H-M   'P 1'
#
loop_
_entity.id
_entity.type
_entity.pdbx_description
1 polymer ?
#
loop_
_entity_poly.entity_id
_entity_poly.type
_entity_poly.pdbx_seq_one_letter_code
_entity_poly.pdbx_strand_id
1 'polypeptide(L)'
;MPLLSRLLANTVFLPLQSLLGNRYTLLLSGVTVANVSFVLAVGALYKLTVAVLPKNKRLAHVSSIAFCLSPPAMFMSSFYTESIFALMTFTGMRWVIEKKYMQSALIWGIASAVRSNAIVYAGFFFYDLVWMRLIHRKNFVTGLLRSIVYTLMTASGFAFFQYYAYKEFCSLDRPWCTEKVPLIYSFVQK
;
A
#
# COMPACT_ATOMS: atom_id res chain seq x y z
N MET A 1 7.56 7.49 -1.65
CA MET A 1 8.17 7.51 -2.99
C MET A 1 9.49 8.25 -3.13
N PRO A 2 9.74 9.45 -2.56
CA PRO A 2 11.01 10.15 -2.79
C PRO A 2 12.25 9.40 -2.24
N LEU A 3 12.10 8.65 -1.14
CA LEU A 3 13.17 7.78 -0.60
C LEU A 3 13.43 6.56 -1.49
N LEU A 4 12.37 5.93 -2.00
CA LEU A 4 12.44 4.75 -2.87
C LEU A 4 12.97 5.10 -4.27
N SER A 5 12.58 6.26 -4.82
CA SER A 5 13.12 6.79 -6.07
C SER A 5 14.57 7.23 -5.91
N ARG A 6 14.96 7.81 -4.77
CA ARG A 6 16.38 8.12 -4.47
C ARG A 6 17.23 6.85 -4.33
N LEU A 7 16.73 5.82 -3.65
CA LEU A 7 17.41 4.53 -3.51
C LEU A 7 17.60 3.84 -4.86
N LEU A 8 16.57 3.82 -5.71
CA LEU A 8 16.65 3.19 -7.03
C LEU A 8 17.46 4.01 -8.05
N ALA A 9 17.38 5.35 -8.00
CA ALA A 9 18.24 6.23 -8.79
C ALA A 9 19.73 6.02 -8.45
N ASN A 10 20.05 5.82 -7.17
CA ASN A 10 21.41 5.62 -6.69
C ASN A 10 21.91 4.16 -6.74
N THR A 11 21.12 3.20 -7.23
CA THR A 11 21.54 1.79 -7.33
C THR A 11 21.49 1.27 -8.77
N VAL A 12 20.32 1.36 -9.42
CA VAL A 12 20.10 0.74 -10.74
C VAL A 12 20.40 1.71 -11.89
N PHE A 13 20.17 3.01 -11.69
CA PHE A 13 20.36 4.03 -12.73
C PHE A 13 21.64 4.87 -12.59
N LEU A 14 22.57 4.46 -11.72
CA LEU A 14 23.93 5.03 -11.59
C LEU A 14 24.65 5.27 -12.94
N PRO A 15 24.68 4.33 -13.90
CA PRO A 15 25.36 4.57 -15.18
C PRO A 15 24.62 5.58 -16.07
N LEU A 16 23.32 5.77 -15.88
CA LEU A 16 22.49 6.69 -16.66
C LEU A 16 22.49 8.12 -16.09
N GLN A 17 22.90 8.29 -14.82
CA GLN A 17 23.07 9.58 -14.15
C GLN A 17 24.14 10.45 -14.82
N SER A 18 25.18 9.82 -15.37
CA SER A 18 26.29 10.50 -16.06
C SER A 18 25.88 11.09 -17.43
N LEU A 19 24.78 10.64 -18.03
CA LEU A 19 24.43 10.98 -19.42
C LEU A 19 23.21 11.92 -19.54
N LEU A 20 22.21 11.82 -18.64
CA LEU A 20 20.96 12.58 -18.72
C LEU A 20 20.76 13.64 -17.62
N GLY A 21 21.63 13.68 -16.60
CA GLY A 21 21.52 14.61 -15.48
C GLY A 21 20.51 14.17 -14.41
N ASN A 22 20.79 14.57 -13.16
CA ASN A 22 20.20 13.97 -11.96
C ASN A 22 18.67 14.06 -11.87
N ARG A 23 18.06 15.13 -12.39
CA ARG A 23 16.59 15.35 -12.33
C ARG A 23 15.81 14.45 -13.29
N TYR A 24 16.32 14.25 -14.51
CA TYR A 24 15.66 13.40 -15.51
C TYR A 24 15.79 11.92 -15.14
N THR A 25 16.94 11.50 -14.61
CA THR A 25 17.14 10.12 -14.11
C THR A 25 16.20 9.80 -12.96
N LEU A 26 15.96 10.76 -12.05
CA LEU A 26 14.98 10.60 -10.95
C LEU A 26 13.55 10.40 -11.47
N LEU A 27 13.11 11.20 -12.45
CA LEU A 27 11.79 11.06 -13.05
C LEU A 27 11.64 9.72 -13.79
N LEU A 28 12.62 9.36 -14.62
CA LEU A 28 12.62 8.10 -15.37
C LEU A 28 12.62 6.88 -14.43
N SER A 29 13.40 6.93 -13.35
CA SER A 29 13.44 5.85 -12.35
C SER A 29 12.10 5.65 -11.67
N GLY A 30 11.36 6.70 -11.29
CA GLY A 30 10.05 6.48 -10.68
C GLY A 30 8.96 6.08 -11.67
N VAL A 31 9.03 6.53 -12.93
CA VAL A 31 8.12 6.07 -13.98
C VAL A 31 8.33 4.58 -14.25
N THR A 32 9.58 4.13 -14.38
CA THR A 32 9.87 2.70 -14.57
C THR A 32 9.39 1.86 -13.40
N VAL A 33 9.62 2.31 -12.15
CA VAL A 33 9.11 1.63 -10.96
C VAL A 33 7.59 1.57 -10.91
N ALA A 34 6.90 2.65 -11.26
CA ALA A 34 5.45 2.68 -11.31
C ALA A 34 4.90 1.69 -12.34
N ASN A 35 5.48 1.66 -13.55
CA ASN A 35 5.09 0.73 -14.61
C ASN A 35 5.38 -0.74 -14.27
N VAL A 36 6.56 -1.05 -13.71
CA VAL A 36 6.88 -2.41 -13.25
C VAL A 36 5.91 -2.85 -12.15
N SER A 37 5.65 -1.96 -11.19
CA SER A 37 4.70 -2.24 -10.10
C SER A 37 3.28 -2.44 -10.62
N PHE A 38 2.87 -1.73 -11.68
CA PHE A 38 1.57 -1.90 -12.32
C PHE A 38 1.42 -3.28 -12.95
N VAL A 39 2.40 -3.72 -13.73
CA VAL A 39 2.39 -5.07 -14.34
C VAL A 39 2.34 -6.15 -13.26
N LEU A 40 3.13 -5.99 -12.20
CA LEU A 40 3.11 -6.90 -11.05
C LEU A 40 1.76 -6.87 -10.32
N ALA A 41 1.13 -5.70 -10.19
CA ALA A 41 -0.18 -5.54 -9.55
C ALA A 41 -1.26 -6.28 -10.35
N VAL A 42 -1.24 -6.20 -11.68
CA VAL A 42 -2.16 -6.95 -12.56
C VAL A 42 -2.01 -8.46 -12.33
N GLY A 43 -0.77 -8.95 -12.27
CA GLY A 43 -0.48 -10.36 -11.97
C GLY A 43 -0.92 -10.76 -10.56
N ALA A 44 -0.76 -9.89 -9.57
CA ALA A 44 -1.22 -10.11 -8.21
C ALA A 44 -2.75 -10.17 -8.13
N LEU A 45 -3.45 -9.27 -8.84
CA LEU A 45 -4.91 -9.25 -8.95
C LEU A 45 -5.43 -10.51 -9.62
N TYR A 46 -4.80 -10.97 -10.72
CA TYR A 46 -5.17 -12.22 -11.37
C TYR A 46 -5.07 -13.41 -10.39
N LYS A 47 -3.94 -13.52 -9.68
CA LYS A 47 -3.72 -14.59 -8.68
C LYS A 47 -4.71 -14.48 -7.52
N LEU A 48 -5.05 -13.26 -7.09
CA LEU A 48 -6.06 -13.00 -6.06
C LEU A 48 -7.44 -13.49 -6.52
N THR A 49 -7.89 -13.10 -7.71
CA THR A 49 -9.21 -13.50 -8.23
C THR A 49 -9.31 -15.02 -8.41
N VAL A 50 -8.24 -15.68 -8.86
CA VAL A 50 -8.19 -17.15 -8.92
C VAL A 50 -8.27 -17.79 -7.53
N ALA A 51 -7.63 -17.19 -6.51
CA ALA A 51 -7.68 -17.68 -5.14
C ALA A 51 -9.08 -17.52 -4.51
N VAL A 52 -9.81 -16.44 -4.82
CA VAL A 52 -11.18 -16.21 -4.33
C VAL A 52 -12.20 -17.07 -5.08
N LEU A 53 -12.08 -17.17 -6.41
CA LEU A 53 -13.07 -17.82 -7.28
C LEU A 53 -12.41 -18.90 -8.16
N PRO A 54 -11.99 -20.04 -7.58
CA PRO A 54 -11.22 -21.07 -8.30
C PRO A 54 -11.98 -21.70 -9.47
N LYS A 55 -13.32 -21.70 -9.43
CA LYS A 55 -14.17 -22.29 -10.47
C LYS A 55 -14.28 -21.43 -11.74
N ASN A 56 -14.05 -20.12 -11.66
CA ASN A 56 -14.33 -19.17 -12.75
C ASN A 56 -13.05 -18.47 -13.27
N LYS A 57 -12.16 -19.22 -13.93
CA LYS A 57 -10.92 -18.67 -14.52
C LYS A 57 -11.16 -17.54 -15.55
N ARG A 58 -12.29 -17.58 -16.25
CA ARG A 58 -12.69 -16.53 -17.20
C ARG A 58 -12.85 -15.17 -16.51
N LEU A 59 -13.39 -15.16 -15.29
CA LEU A 59 -13.55 -13.93 -14.52
C LEU A 59 -12.19 -13.34 -14.14
N ALA A 60 -11.22 -14.17 -13.73
CA ALA A 60 -9.87 -13.70 -13.42
C ALA A 60 -9.19 -13.00 -14.61
N HIS A 61 -9.32 -13.56 -15.81
CA HIS A 61 -8.82 -12.92 -17.04
C HIS A 61 -9.54 -11.62 -17.34
N VAL A 62 -10.87 -11.60 -17.30
CA VAL A 62 -11.66 -10.39 -17.55
C VAL A 62 -11.33 -9.31 -16.53
N SER A 63 -11.19 -9.64 -15.25
CA SER A 63 -10.80 -8.69 -14.20
C SER A 63 -9.40 -8.11 -14.43
N SER A 64 -8.43 -8.92 -14.86
CA SER A 64 -7.09 -8.41 -15.19
C SER A 64 -7.10 -7.45 -16.38
N ILE A 65 -7.87 -7.78 -17.43
CA ILE A 65 -8.00 -6.92 -18.62
C ILE A 65 -8.75 -5.64 -18.25
N ALA A 66 -9.83 -5.74 -17.48
CA ALA A 66 -10.59 -4.59 -16.99
C ALA A 66 -9.72 -3.68 -16.13
N PHE A 67 -8.83 -4.23 -15.30
CA PHE A 67 -7.88 -3.44 -14.52
C PHE A 67 -6.89 -2.68 -15.42
N CYS A 68 -6.40 -3.30 -16.49
CA CYS A 68 -5.54 -2.63 -17.46
C CYS A 68 -6.26 -1.51 -18.23
N LEU A 69 -7.53 -1.71 -18.57
CA LEU A 69 -8.35 -0.76 -19.35
C LEU A 69 -9.04 0.28 -18.48
N SER A 70 -8.98 0.16 -17.15
CA SER A 70 -9.69 1.08 -16.26
C SER A 70 -9.11 2.49 -16.38
N PRO A 71 -9.95 3.55 -16.36
CA PRO A 71 -9.50 4.94 -16.43
C PRO A 71 -8.35 5.33 -15.48
N PRO A 72 -8.24 4.77 -14.26
CA PRO A 72 -7.10 5.02 -13.37
C PRO A 72 -5.75 4.48 -13.86
N ALA A 73 -5.70 3.65 -14.91
CA ALA A 73 -4.47 3.11 -15.46
C ALA A 73 -3.49 4.22 -15.89
N MET A 74 -3.99 5.39 -16.31
CA MET A 74 -3.15 6.55 -16.61
C MET A 74 -2.37 7.06 -15.37
N PHE A 75 -2.97 6.98 -14.17
CA PHE A 75 -2.31 7.32 -12.91
C PHE A 75 -1.37 6.21 -12.43
N MET A 76 -1.51 4.99 -12.94
CA MET A 76 -0.63 3.88 -12.61
C MET A 76 0.63 3.82 -13.50
N SER A 77 0.59 4.40 -14.70
CA SER A 77 1.76 4.48 -15.60
C SER A 77 2.60 5.75 -15.43
N SER A 78 2.09 6.74 -14.70
CA SER A 78 2.79 7.99 -14.39
C SER A 78 3.51 7.92 -13.03
N PHE A 79 4.36 8.90 -12.71
CA PHE A 79 5.18 8.96 -11.47
C PHE A 79 4.28 9.12 -10.22
N TYR A 80 3.58 8.07 -9.83
CA TYR A 80 2.66 8.05 -8.69
C TYR A 80 2.82 6.80 -7.85
N THR A 81 2.39 6.90 -6.58
CA THR A 81 2.44 5.84 -5.58
C THR A 81 1.35 4.78 -5.77
N GLU A 82 0.38 5.02 -6.66
CA GLU A 82 -0.82 4.17 -6.83
C GLU A 82 -0.47 2.74 -7.21
N SER A 83 0.49 2.53 -8.12
CA SER A 83 0.86 1.20 -8.62
C SER A 83 1.54 0.34 -7.55
N ILE A 84 2.41 0.95 -6.75
CA ILE A 84 3.05 0.28 -5.60
C ILE A 84 2.00 -0.06 -4.55
N PHE A 85 1.11 0.88 -4.25
CA PHE A 85 0.04 0.68 -3.30
C PHE A 85 -0.91 -0.45 -3.73
N ALA A 86 -1.31 -0.48 -5.01
CA ALA A 86 -2.14 -1.53 -5.57
C ALA A 86 -1.46 -2.90 -5.48
N LEU A 87 -0.16 -2.98 -5.83
CA LEU A 87 0.62 -4.21 -5.70
C LEU A 87 0.64 -4.73 -4.25
N MET A 88 1.00 -3.88 -3.29
CA MET A 88 1.05 -4.22 -1.87
C MET A 88 -0.32 -4.62 -1.32
N THR A 89 -1.38 -3.96 -1.80
CA THR A 89 -2.75 -4.25 -1.41
C THR A 89 -3.18 -5.63 -1.89
N PHE A 90 -3.07 -5.92 -3.20
CA PHE A 90 -3.50 -7.20 -3.78
C PHE A 90 -2.69 -8.38 -3.24
N THR A 91 -1.39 -8.19 -3.04
CA THR A 91 -0.53 -9.22 -2.40
C THR A 91 -0.94 -9.47 -0.95
N GLY A 92 -1.19 -8.43 -0.16
CA GLY A 92 -1.67 -8.56 1.21
C GLY A 92 -3.05 -9.23 1.30
N MET A 93 -3.98 -8.90 0.40
CA MET A 93 -5.30 -9.55 0.33
C MET A 93 -5.17 -11.04 0.01
N ARG A 94 -4.28 -11.41 -0.90
CA ARG A 94 -4.03 -12.82 -1.23
C ARG A 94 -3.54 -13.59 -0.01
N TRP A 95 -2.64 -13.00 0.78
CA TRP A 95 -2.16 -13.62 2.02
C TRP A 95 -3.22 -13.73 3.10
N VAL A 96 -4.18 -12.80 3.18
CA VAL A 96 -5.35 -12.95 4.08
C VAL A 96 -6.17 -14.18 3.71
N ILE A 97 -6.43 -14.39 2.42
CA ILE A 97 -7.18 -15.57 1.95
C ILE A 97 -6.41 -16.85 2.25
N GLU A 98 -5.09 -16.85 2.06
CA GLU A 98 -4.19 -17.95 2.43
C GLU A 98 -3.98 -18.09 3.96
N LYS A 99 -4.67 -17.30 4.80
CA LYS A 99 -4.58 -17.28 6.27
C LYS A 99 -3.20 -16.91 6.83
N LYS A 100 -2.35 -16.26 6.03
CA LYS A 100 -1.01 -15.76 6.40
C LYS A 100 -1.09 -14.31 6.92
N TYR A 101 -1.80 -14.11 8.02
CA TYR A 101 -2.11 -12.77 8.54
C TYR A 101 -0.88 -11.92 8.89
N MET A 102 0.19 -12.53 9.41
CA MET A 102 1.39 -11.79 9.79
C MET A 102 2.09 -11.14 8.59
N GLN A 103 2.20 -11.89 7.48
CA GLN A 103 2.77 -11.36 6.23
C GLN A 103 1.88 -10.25 5.65
N SER A 104 0.56 -10.44 5.70
CA SER A 104 -0.41 -9.44 5.26
C SER A 104 -0.32 -8.14 6.09
N ALA A 105 -0.23 -8.25 7.41
CA ALA A 105 -0.11 -7.09 8.29
C ALA A 105 1.19 -6.30 8.04
N LEU A 106 2.31 -6.99 7.77
CA LEU A 106 3.58 -6.35 7.43
C LEU A 106 3.51 -5.58 6.10
N ILE A 107 3.00 -6.22 5.03
CA ILE A 107 2.94 -5.55 3.72
C ILE A 107 1.93 -4.39 3.71
N TRP A 108 0.82 -4.52 4.43
CA TRP A 108 -0.14 -3.43 4.59
C TRP A 108 0.37 -2.33 5.54
N GLY A 109 1.23 -2.66 6.49
CA GLY A 109 1.98 -1.66 7.27
C GLY A 109 2.91 -0.84 6.38
N ILE A 110 3.62 -1.46 5.44
CA ILE A 110 4.42 -0.72 4.45
C ILE A 110 3.50 0.08 3.53
N ALA A 111 2.37 -0.49 3.09
CA ALA A 111 1.40 0.20 2.24
C ALA A 111 0.79 1.42 2.93
N SER A 112 0.59 1.39 4.26
CA SER A 112 0.03 2.52 5.02
C SER A 112 0.99 3.70 5.12
N ALA A 113 2.30 3.46 5.09
CA ALA A 113 3.31 4.51 4.95
C ALA A 113 3.32 5.14 3.55
N VAL A 114 2.90 4.39 2.53
CA VAL A 114 2.79 4.90 1.15
C VAL A 114 1.51 5.70 0.97
N ARG A 115 0.37 5.20 1.49
CA ARG A 115 -0.92 5.88 1.50
C ARG A 115 -1.72 5.49 2.75
N SER A 116 -2.28 6.47 3.43
CA SER A 116 -3.14 6.29 4.62
C SER A 116 -4.35 5.38 4.37
N ASN A 117 -4.84 5.28 3.14
CA ASN A 117 -5.96 4.41 2.74
C ASN A 117 -5.74 2.93 3.09
N ALA A 118 -4.49 2.47 3.27
CA ALA A 118 -4.22 1.08 3.65
C ALA A 118 -4.75 0.71 5.05
N ILE A 119 -5.00 1.68 5.93
CA ILE A 119 -5.54 1.42 7.28
C ILE A 119 -6.90 0.72 7.21
N VAL A 120 -7.71 1.02 6.19
CA VAL A 120 -9.03 0.40 5.99
C VAL A 120 -8.92 -1.11 5.82
N TYR A 121 -7.81 -1.62 5.29
CA TYR A 121 -7.59 -3.06 5.13
C TYR A 121 -7.47 -3.81 6.45
N ALA A 122 -7.21 -3.13 7.57
CA ALA A 122 -7.29 -3.74 8.90
C ALA A 122 -8.70 -4.30 9.20
N GLY A 123 -9.74 -3.78 8.53
CA GLY A 123 -11.11 -4.32 8.61
C GLY A 123 -11.21 -5.78 8.16
N PHE A 124 -10.34 -6.25 7.25
CA PHE A 124 -10.30 -7.66 6.86
C PHE A 124 -9.87 -8.57 8.01
N PHE A 125 -8.95 -8.13 8.87
CA PHE A 125 -8.56 -8.89 10.07
C PHE A 125 -9.70 -8.96 11.07
N PHE A 126 -10.42 -7.85 11.26
CA PHE A 126 -11.59 -7.81 12.13
C PHE A 126 -12.67 -8.77 11.64
N TYR A 127 -12.99 -8.73 10.34
CA TYR A 127 -13.98 -9.62 9.76
C TYR A 127 -13.62 -11.11 9.95
N ASP A 128 -12.39 -11.51 9.65
CA ASP A 128 -12.02 -12.92 9.65
C ASP A 128 -11.69 -13.47 11.06
N LEU A 129 -11.06 -12.67 11.92
CA LEU A 129 -10.63 -13.12 13.26
C LEU A 129 -11.67 -12.88 14.35
N VAL A 130 -12.53 -11.86 14.18
CA VAL A 130 -13.53 -11.46 15.18
C VAL A 130 -14.92 -11.92 14.73
N TRP A 131 -15.41 -11.41 13.60
CA TRP A 131 -16.79 -11.65 13.14
C TRP A 131 -17.05 -13.12 12.79
N MET A 132 -16.22 -13.71 11.92
CA MET A 132 -16.37 -15.12 11.56
C MET A 132 -16.24 -16.05 12.77
N ARG A 133 -15.38 -15.71 13.72
CA ARG A 133 -15.16 -16.50 14.93
C ARG A 133 -16.32 -16.41 15.91
N LEU A 134 -16.94 -15.24 16.01
CA LEU A 134 -18.14 -15.00 16.81
C LEU A 134 -19.30 -15.87 16.29
N ILE A 135 -19.50 -15.89 14.96
CA ILE A 135 -20.53 -16.73 14.31
C ILE A 135 -20.28 -18.22 14.58
N HIS A 136 -19.02 -18.67 14.48
CA HIS A 136 -18.67 -20.08 14.68
C HIS A 136 -18.48 -20.47 16.16
N ARG A 137 -18.87 -19.61 17.12
CA ARG A 137 -18.78 -19.86 18.58
C ARG A 137 -17.39 -20.34 19.05
N LYS A 138 -16.32 -19.89 18.40
CA LYS A 138 -14.93 -20.18 18.78
C LYS A 138 -14.40 -19.09 19.72
N ASN A 139 -13.20 -19.27 20.29
CA ASN A 139 -12.59 -18.34 21.26
C ASN A 139 -12.41 -16.90 20.71
N PHE A 140 -13.44 -16.07 20.90
CA PHE A 140 -13.52 -14.68 20.45
C PHE A 140 -12.38 -13.81 20.99
N VAL A 141 -12.07 -13.92 22.28
CA VAL A 141 -11.06 -13.09 22.96
C VAL A 141 -9.69 -13.19 22.28
N THR A 142 -9.24 -14.41 21.97
CA THR A 142 -7.98 -14.62 21.26
C THR A 142 -8.00 -14.09 19.82
N GLY A 143 -9.18 -14.05 19.18
CA GLY A 143 -9.37 -13.47 17.85
C GLY A 143 -9.27 -11.94 17.89
N LEU A 144 -9.90 -11.33 18.90
CA LEU A 144 -9.85 -9.89 19.13
C LEU A 144 -8.42 -9.41 19.41
N LEU A 145 -7.69 -10.06 20.33
CA LEU A 145 -6.31 -9.70 20.64
C LEU A 145 -5.41 -9.77 19.41
N ARG A 146 -5.52 -10.84 18.60
CA ARG A 146 -4.76 -10.97 17.35
C ARG A 146 -5.15 -9.89 16.34
N SER A 147 -6.43 -9.58 16.21
CA SER A 147 -6.90 -8.51 15.32
C SER A 147 -6.29 -7.16 15.71
N ILE A 148 -6.29 -6.82 17.01
CA ILE A 148 -5.71 -5.57 17.51
C ILE A 148 -4.22 -5.49 17.16
N VAL A 149 -3.46 -6.55 17.40
CA VAL A 149 -2.02 -6.60 17.06
C VAL A 149 -1.79 -6.36 15.58
N TYR A 150 -2.54 -7.05 14.70
CA TYR A 150 -2.38 -6.86 13.25
C TYR A 150 -2.84 -5.48 12.79
N THR A 151 -3.90 -4.92 13.37
CA THR A 151 -4.34 -3.54 13.11
C THR A 151 -3.25 -2.53 13.49
N LEU A 152 -2.64 -2.68 14.67
CA LEU A 152 -1.54 -1.81 15.11
C LEU A 152 -0.33 -1.92 14.17
N MET A 153 0.02 -3.14 13.74
CA MET A 153 1.07 -3.34 12.74
C MET A 153 0.75 -2.62 11.44
N THR A 154 -0.49 -2.71 10.94
CA THR A 154 -0.88 -1.98 9.72
C THR A 154 -0.89 -0.47 9.90
N ALA A 155 -1.28 0.05 11.07
CA ALA A 155 -1.32 1.48 11.35
C ALA A 155 0.09 2.08 11.58
N SER A 156 1.08 1.25 11.93
CA SER A 156 2.44 1.70 12.25
C SER A 156 3.10 2.48 11.11
N GLY A 157 2.88 2.10 9.85
CA GLY A 157 3.45 2.80 8.70
C GLY A 157 2.90 4.21 8.52
N PHE A 158 1.60 4.40 8.74
CA PHE A 158 0.98 5.73 8.74
C PHE A 158 1.55 6.59 9.88
N ALA A 159 1.66 6.04 11.09
CA ALA A 159 2.24 6.74 12.23
C ALA A 159 3.70 7.16 11.97
N PHE A 160 4.48 6.27 11.36
CA PHE A 160 5.85 6.56 10.95
C PHE A 160 5.94 7.71 9.93
N PHE A 161 5.09 7.68 8.90
CA PHE A 161 5.04 8.76 7.91
C PHE A 161 4.61 10.10 8.54
N GLN A 162 3.61 10.06 9.43
CA GLN A 162 3.14 11.25 10.15
C GLN A 162 4.23 11.85 11.04
N TYR A 163 5.01 11.01 11.72
CA TYR A 163 6.15 11.44 12.52
C TYR A 163 7.27 12.07 11.68
N TYR A 164 7.60 11.45 10.54
CA TYR A 164 8.59 12.00 9.61
C TYR A 164 8.16 13.38 9.09
N ALA A 165 6.90 13.52 8.68
CA ALA A 165 6.34 14.79 8.22
C ALA A 165 6.35 15.86 9.32
N TYR A 166 6.03 15.48 10.56
CA TYR A 166 6.10 16.37 11.70
C TYR A 166 7.53 16.89 11.93
N LYS A 167 8.54 16.01 11.94
CA LYS A 167 9.94 16.43 12.15
C LYS A 167 10.43 17.40 11.07
N GLU A 168 10.09 17.15 9.81
CA GLU A 168 10.55 17.97 8.70
C GLU A 168 9.86 19.34 8.67
N PHE A 169 8.52 19.34 8.68
CA PHE A 169 7.74 20.56 8.41
C PHE A 169 7.44 21.39 9.64
N CYS A 170 7.53 20.82 10.84
CA CYS A 170 7.21 21.54 12.07
C CYS A 170 8.33 22.47 12.54
N SER A 171 9.52 22.35 11.96
CA SER A 171 10.60 23.33 12.13
C SER A 171 10.27 24.71 11.53
N LEU A 172 9.23 24.81 10.70
CA LEU A 172 8.83 26.02 9.97
C LEU A 172 7.57 26.70 10.55
N ASP A 173 7.26 26.47 11.84
CA ASP A 173 6.09 27.05 12.56
C ASP A 173 4.78 26.98 11.77
N ARG A 174 4.39 25.77 11.34
CA ARG A 174 3.13 25.56 10.61
C ARG A 174 1.94 25.41 11.58
N PRO A 175 0.76 25.97 11.28
CA PRO A 175 -0.37 26.02 12.22
C PRO A 175 -0.88 24.63 12.65
N TRP A 176 -0.82 23.63 11.76
CA TRP A 176 -1.24 22.26 12.05
C TRP A 176 -0.34 21.51 13.05
N CYS A 177 0.84 22.06 13.39
CA CYS A 177 1.70 21.52 14.43
C CYS A 177 1.14 21.68 15.85
N THR A 178 0.34 22.72 16.06
CA THR A 178 -0.20 23.09 17.37
C THR A 178 -1.58 22.49 17.64
N GLU A 179 -2.15 21.79 16.65
CA GLU A 179 -3.44 21.12 16.76
C GLU A 179 -3.35 19.87 17.64
N LYS A 180 -4.47 19.51 18.29
CA LYS A 180 -4.55 18.33 19.20
C LYS A 180 -4.15 17.02 18.52
N VAL A 181 -4.34 16.93 17.21
CA VAL A 181 -3.83 15.82 16.40
C VAL A 181 -3.07 16.46 15.23
N PRO A 182 -1.73 16.43 15.23
CA PRO A 182 -0.95 17.03 14.16
C PRO A 182 -1.05 16.17 12.92
N LEU A 183 -2.09 16.37 12.12
CA LEU A 183 -2.34 15.69 10.85
C LEU A 183 -2.02 16.62 9.69
N ILE A 184 -1.06 16.20 8.85
CA ILE A 184 -0.68 16.96 7.66
C ILE A 184 -1.82 17.02 6.64
N TYR A 185 -2.63 15.95 6.58
CA TYR A 185 -3.77 15.83 5.68
C TYR A 185 -4.84 16.90 5.93
N SER A 186 -5.11 17.24 7.19
CA SER A 186 -6.10 18.26 7.56
C SER A 186 -5.70 19.67 7.10
N PHE A 187 -4.41 19.92 6.86
CA PHE A 187 -3.91 21.19 6.35
C PHE A 187 -3.88 21.23 4.81
N VAL A 188 -3.53 20.11 4.16
CA VAL A 188 -3.37 20.03 2.69
C VAL A 188 -4.71 19.88 1.96
N GLN A 189 -5.73 19.31 2.59
CA GLN A 189 -7.04 19.06 1.97
C GLN A 189 -8.07 20.18 2.21
N LYS A 190 -7.66 21.28 2.85
CA LYS A 190 -8.44 22.53 2.91
C LYS A 190 -8.12 23.39 1.70
#